data_AF-A0A485LFQ0-F1
#
_entry.id   AF-A0A485LFQ0-F1
#
_cell.length_a   1.000
_cell.length_b   1.000
_cell.length_c   1.000
_cell.angle_alpha   90.00
_cell.angle_beta   90.00
_cell.angle_gamma   90.00
#
_symmetry.space_group_name_H-M   'P 1'
#
loop_
_entity.id
_entity.type
_entity.pdbx_description
1 polymer ?
#
loop_
_entity_poly.entity_id
_entity_poly.type
_entity_poly.pdbx_seq_one_letter_code
_entity_poly.pdbx_strand_id
1 'polypeptide(L)'
;MERLDFTPHHFPFSTVATKSANSTNDVNNVDISDVFYRNTLICSIGLPLVFLLSLALLVVQRKAPVVALQLPPKPPSKWLLAFRITILALFITTLIKQIVDSPISKYVFYTIWNFTTQIAFLVFSILHSLVHLCSSKSIPSNHDPNHDGIYRRFLNVLFDVTFATAFVVVLVFWGIVYKPATTHLDWTTAIVHLANLVLYVIEFALNDHVTQLTSLPFAILWPTVYCSLTWVGYFTYLDGWWPYDAMDLAKPHAPFVWFGIILAHVIYFGLTLLLSHSKRRVYSKHEKPAGVP
;
A
#
# COMPACT_ATOMS: atom_id res chain seq x y z
N MET A 1 -1.26 38.93 -2.55
CA MET A 1 -2.60 38.94 -1.94
C MET A 1 -3.57 39.08 -3.09
N GLU A 2 -3.93 37.96 -3.69
CA GLU A 2 -4.90 37.89 -4.79
C GLU A 2 -5.79 36.69 -4.48
N ARG A 3 -7.06 36.98 -4.24
CA ARG A 3 -8.07 36.09 -3.68
C ARG A 3 -8.67 35.32 -4.86
N LEU A 4 -8.33 34.04 -5.00
CA LEU A 4 -9.00 33.16 -5.95
C LEU A 4 -10.37 32.80 -5.36
N ASP A 5 -11.40 33.43 -5.91
CA ASP A 5 -12.80 33.13 -5.65
C ASP A 5 -13.11 31.69 -6.08
N PHE A 6 -13.40 30.82 -5.11
CA PHE A 6 -14.04 29.53 -5.36
C PHE A 6 -15.55 29.74 -5.39
N THR A 7 -16.11 29.83 -6.59
CA THR A 7 -17.53 29.62 -6.80
C THR A 7 -17.83 28.11 -6.76
N PRO A 8 -18.89 27.66 -6.07
CA PRO A 8 -19.32 26.28 -6.14
C PRO A 8 -19.83 26.01 -7.55
N HIS A 9 -19.25 25.02 -8.23
CA HIS A 9 -19.76 24.54 -9.51
C HIS A 9 -21.13 23.89 -9.28
N HIS A 10 -22.19 24.69 -9.39
CA HIS A 10 -23.51 24.20 -9.76
C HIS A 10 -23.43 23.76 -11.22
N PHE A 11 -23.43 22.45 -11.47
CA PHE A 11 -23.66 21.93 -12.80
C PHE A 11 -25.11 22.24 -13.21
N PRO A 12 -25.35 22.87 -14.37
CA PRO A 12 -26.69 23.00 -14.88
C PRO A 12 -27.15 21.63 -15.37
N PHE A 13 -28.27 21.14 -14.83
CA PHE A 13 -29.12 20.21 -15.58
C PHE A 13 -29.46 20.90 -16.91
N SER A 14 -28.77 20.51 -17.98
CA SER A 14 -29.12 21.00 -19.31
C SER A 14 -30.36 20.26 -19.78
N THR A 15 -31.46 21.02 -19.76
CA THR A 15 -32.69 20.79 -20.50
C THR A 15 -32.37 20.40 -21.93
N VAL A 16 -33.05 19.37 -22.42
CA VAL A 16 -33.08 18.90 -23.80
C VAL A 16 -33.25 20.10 -24.76
N ALA A 17 -32.20 20.42 -25.50
CA ALA A 17 -32.26 21.32 -26.64
C ALA A 17 -31.63 20.61 -27.84
N THR A 18 -32.47 20.33 -28.82
CA THR A 18 -32.18 19.72 -30.11
C THR A 18 -30.98 20.38 -30.79
N LYS A 19 -29.88 19.64 -30.96
CA LYS A 19 -28.74 20.01 -31.79
C LYS A 19 -28.46 18.88 -32.78
N SER A 20 -28.39 19.28 -34.05
CA SER A 20 -28.02 18.47 -35.22
C SER A 20 -26.98 17.39 -34.91
N ALA A 21 -27.36 16.13 -35.10
CA ALA A 21 -26.51 14.95 -34.99
C ALA A 21 -25.35 15.06 -36.00
N ASN A 22 -24.13 15.23 -35.49
CA ASN A 22 -22.92 15.14 -36.28
C ASN A 22 -22.45 13.69 -36.20
N SER A 23 -22.65 12.91 -37.27
CA SER A 23 -22.44 11.45 -37.29
C SER A 23 -21.08 10.98 -36.74
N THR A 24 -20.03 11.80 -36.87
CA THR A 24 -18.69 11.53 -36.31
C THR A 24 -18.63 11.60 -34.80
N ASN A 25 -19.38 12.51 -34.16
CA ASN A 25 -19.45 12.59 -32.70
C ASN A 25 -20.25 11.42 -32.12
N ASP A 26 -21.29 10.99 -32.82
CA ASP A 26 -22.10 9.84 -32.39
C ASP A 26 -21.30 8.54 -32.48
N VAL A 27 -20.55 8.33 -33.56
CA VAL A 27 -19.67 7.15 -33.73
C VAL A 27 -18.57 7.10 -32.66
N ASN A 28 -17.92 8.24 -32.37
CA ASN A 28 -16.89 8.30 -31.33
C ASN A 28 -17.44 8.02 -29.92
N ASN A 29 -18.65 8.50 -29.62
CA ASN A 29 -19.29 8.26 -28.33
C ASN A 29 -19.69 6.78 -28.15
N VAL A 30 -20.17 6.13 -29.21
CA VAL A 30 -20.49 4.70 -29.19
C VAL A 30 -19.22 3.87 -28.93
N ASP A 31 -18.12 4.15 -29.64
CA ASP A 31 -16.85 3.43 -29.45
C ASP A 31 -16.29 3.58 -28.03
N ILE A 32 -16.33 4.80 -27.47
CA ILE A 32 -15.90 5.04 -26.08
C ILE A 32 -16.77 4.25 -25.09
N SER A 33 -18.09 4.23 -25.29
CA SER A 33 -18.99 3.49 -24.43
C SER A 33 -18.76 1.97 -24.50
N ASP A 34 -18.56 1.43 -25.71
CA ASP A 34 -18.28 0.01 -25.92
C ASP A 34 -16.96 -0.41 -25.27
N VAL A 35 -15.92 0.41 -25.39
CA VAL A 35 -14.63 0.20 -24.71
C VAL A 35 -14.83 0.20 -23.19
N PHE A 36 -15.58 1.17 -22.66
CA PHE A 36 -15.87 1.26 -21.23
C PHE A 36 -16.59 0.02 -20.69
N TYR A 37 -17.66 -0.43 -21.37
CA TYR A 37 -18.43 -1.60 -20.95
C TYR A 37 -17.61 -2.89 -21.04
N ARG A 38 -16.85 -3.08 -22.12
CA ARG A 38 -15.95 -4.23 -22.28
C ARG A 38 -14.91 -4.27 -21.15
N ASN A 39 -14.25 -3.15 -20.87
CA ASN A 39 -13.24 -3.06 -19.82
C ASN A 39 -13.86 -3.27 -18.43
N THR A 40 -15.04 -2.71 -18.20
CA THR A 40 -15.82 -2.93 -16.97
C THR A 40 -16.12 -4.41 -16.77
N LEU A 41 -16.54 -5.13 -17.81
CA LEU A 41 -16.82 -6.57 -17.75
C LEU A 41 -15.56 -7.38 -17.43
N ILE A 42 -14.43 -7.06 -18.06
CA ILE A 42 -13.16 -7.75 -17.80
C ILE A 42 -12.73 -7.55 -16.34
N CYS A 43 -12.76 -6.32 -15.84
CA CYS A 43 -12.36 -6.01 -14.46
C CYS A 43 -13.35 -6.60 -13.43
N SER A 44 -14.66 -6.58 -13.71
CA SER A 44 -15.68 -7.09 -12.79
C SER A 44 -15.68 -8.61 -12.65
N ILE A 45 -15.18 -9.34 -13.65
CA ILE A 45 -14.95 -10.79 -13.55
C ILE A 45 -13.57 -11.08 -12.94
N GLY A 46 -12.53 -10.39 -13.41
CA GLY A 46 -11.16 -10.69 -13.01
C GLY A 46 -10.84 -10.33 -11.56
N LEU A 47 -11.31 -9.19 -11.03
CA LEU A 47 -11.03 -8.79 -9.65
C LEU A 47 -11.61 -9.78 -8.61
N PRO A 48 -12.88 -10.23 -8.72
CA PRO A 48 -13.40 -11.29 -7.86
C PRO A 48 -12.63 -12.59 -7.97
N LEU A 49 -12.18 -12.99 -9.17
CA LEU A 49 -11.37 -14.20 -9.31
C LEU A 49 -10.03 -14.08 -8.58
N VAL A 50 -9.35 -12.93 -8.67
CA VAL A 50 -8.11 -12.67 -7.91
C VAL A 50 -8.37 -12.66 -6.40
N PHE A 51 -9.48 -12.06 -5.97
CA PHE A 51 -9.89 -12.05 -4.57
C PHE A 51 -10.16 -13.47 -4.06
N LEU A 52 -10.94 -14.27 -4.78
CA LEU A 52 -11.27 -15.65 -4.43
C LEU A 52 -10.02 -16.54 -4.43
N LEU A 53 -9.12 -16.36 -5.40
CA LEU A 53 -7.82 -17.04 -5.42
C LEU A 53 -7.02 -16.71 -4.16
N SER A 54 -6.94 -15.44 -3.80
CA SER A 54 -6.21 -15.02 -2.60
C SER A 54 -6.83 -15.57 -1.31
N LEU A 55 -8.16 -15.62 -1.22
CA LEU A 55 -8.86 -16.29 -0.12
C LEU A 55 -8.58 -17.79 -0.08
N ALA A 56 -8.61 -18.47 -1.22
CA ALA A 56 -8.27 -19.88 -1.31
C ALA A 56 -6.83 -20.15 -0.84
N LEU A 57 -5.88 -19.32 -1.27
CA LEU A 57 -4.49 -19.39 -0.81
C LEU A 57 -4.39 -19.20 0.71
N LEU A 58 -5.13 -18.26 1.29
CA LEU A 58 -5.16 -18.08 2.75
C LEU A 58 -5.74 -19.31 3.47
N VAL A 59 -6.80 -19.92 2.94
CA VAL A 59 -7.41 -21.13 3.51
C VAL A 59 -6.45 -22.32 3.44
N VAL A 60 -5.74 -22.49 2.32
CA VAL A 60 -4.71 -23.54 2.16
C VAL A 60 -3.55 -23.29 3.13
N GLN A 61 -3.08 -22.06 3.25
CA GLN A 61 -1.99 -21.68 4.15
C GLN A 61 -2.33 -21.83 5.63
N ARG A 62 -3.60 -21.77 6.04
CA ARG A 62 -4.00 -22.07 7.43
C ARG A 62 -3.57 -23.46 7.88
N LYS A 63 -3.46 -24.40 6.95
CA LYS A 63 -3.03 -25.78 7.20
C LYS A 63 -1.52 -25.99 7.06
N ALA A 64 -0.80 -25.01 6.51
CA ALA A 64 0.63 -25.12 6.33
C ALA A 64 1.35 -25.02 7.68
N PRO A 65 2.41 -25.83 7.92
CA PRO A 65 3.21 -25.70 9.13
C PRO A 65 3.80 -24.29 9.21
N VAL A 66 3.80 -23.72 10.41
CA VAL A 66 4.45 -22.42 10.66
C VAL A 66 5.94 -22.62 10.47
N VAL A 67 6.44 -22.32 9.27
CA VAL A 67 7.89 -22.29 9.05
C VAL A 67 8.41 -21.07 9.80
N ALA A 68 9.14 -21.32 10.90
CA ALA A 68 9.85 -20.30 11.66
C ALA A 68 11.01 -19.76 10.81
N LEU A 69 10.66 -18.95 9.82
CA LEU A 69 11.58 -18.27 8.92
C LEU A 69 12.16 -17.00 9.58
N GLN A 70 11.65 -16.58 10.75
CA GLN A 70 12.11 -15.38 11.45
C GLN A 70 13.53 -15.55 11.99
N LEU A 71 14.29 -14.45 12.05
CA LEU A 71 15.58 -14.45 12.75
C LEU A 71 15.34 -14.56 14.27
N PRO A 72 16.35 -14.99 15.05
CA PRO A 72 16.26 -14.98 16.49
C PRO A 72 15.81 -13.60 16.99
N PRO A 73 14.83 -13.54 17.91
CA PRO A 73 14.28 -12.28 18.37
C PRO A 73 15.40 -11.45 19.03
N LYS A 74 15.60 -10.24 18.52
CA LYS A 74 16.54 -9.29 19.12
C LYS A 74 15.92 -8.71 20.40
N PRO A 75 16.71 -8.49 21.47
CA PRO A 75 16.21 -7.78 22.64
C PRO A 75 15.70 -6.39 22.25
N PRO A 76 14.72 -5.85 22.99
CA PRO A 76 14.11 -4.57 22.65
C PRO A 76 15.17 -3.46 22.64
N SER A 77 15.43 -2.90 21.46
CA SER A 77 16.44 -1.86 21.26
C SER A 77 15.82 -0.48 21.46
N LYS A 78 16.33 0.27 22.45
CA LYS A 78 15.94 1.68 22.67
C LYS A 78 16.20 2.55 21.45
N TRP A 79 17.25 2.26 20.69
CA TRP A 79 17.58 2.97 19.45
C TRP A 79 16.55 2.74 18.36
N LEU A 80 16.13 1.47 18.16
CA LEU A 80 15.09 1.15 17.18
C LEU A 80 13.73 1.77 17.58
N LEU A 81 13.42 1.78 18.87
CA LEU A 81 12.23 2.46 19.37
C LEU A 81 12.27 3.97 19.10
N ALA A 82 13.39 4.64 19.42
CA ALA A 82 13.55 6.07 19.15
C ALA A 82 13.41 6.37 17.65
N PHE A 83 14.05 5.57 16.79
CA PHE A 83 13.93 5.67 15.34
C PHE A 83 12.47 5.57 14.87
N ARG A 84 11.72 4.58 15.35
CA ARG A 84 10.29 4.42 15.01
C ARG A 84 9.45 5.60 15.46
N ILE A 85 9.69 6.14 16.66
CA ILE A 85 8.99 7.33 17.17
C ILE A 85 9.27 8.55 16.27
N THR A 86 10.53 8.76 15.89
CA THR A 86 10.91 9.85 14.98
C THR A 86 10.24 9.72 13.61
N ILE A 87 10.23 8.52 13.01
CA ILE A 87 9.55 8.29 11.72
C ILE A 87 8.05 8.48 11.87
N LEU A 88 7.44 7.97 12.95
CA LEU A 88 6.01 8.11 13.19
C LEU A 88 5.63 9.59 13.25
N ALA A 89 6.40 10.41 13.98
CA ALA A 89 6.18 11.84 14.04
C ALA A 89 6.27 12.48 12.64
N LEU A 90 7.33 12.16 11.88
CA LEU A 90 7.49 12.64 10.50
C LEU A 90 6.30 12.25 9.61
N PHE A 91 5.85 11.00 9.68
CA PHE A 91 4.77 10.49 8.84
C PHE A 91 3.42 11.09 9.22
N ILE A 92 3.14 11.24 10.52
CA ILE A 92 1.92 11.93 10.99
C ILE A 92 1.93 13.39 10.53
N THR A 93 3.04 14.12 10.68
CA THR A 93 3.15 15.50 10.19
C THR A 93 2.95 15.59 8.68
N THR A 94 3.55 14.66 7.92
CA THR A 94 3.38 14.57 6.47
C THR A 94 1.92 14.34 6.09
N LEU A 95 1.26 13.37 6.74
CA LEU A 95 -0.14 13.05 6.48
C LEU A 95 -1.05 14.23 6.83
N ILE A 96 -0.88 14.85 8.01
CA ILE A 96 -1.65 16.04 8.41
C ILE A 96 -1.48 17.16 7.39
N LYS A 97 -0.25 17.45 6.95
CA LYS A 97 0.00 18.51 5.97
C LYS A 97 -0.70 18.21 4.64
N GLN A 98 -0.62 16.97 4.16
CA GLN A 98 -1.34 16.56 2.94
C GLN A 98 -2.85 16.70 3.09
N ILE A 99 -3.42 16.44 4.27
CA ILE A 99 -4.86 16.59 4.53
C ILE A 99 -5.26 18.06 4.59
N VAL A 100 -4.52 18.89 5.31
CA VAL A 100 -4.84 20.31 5.50
C VAL A 100 -4.75 21.10 4.20
N ASP A 101 -3.76 20.79 3.36
CA ASP A 101 -3.53 21.51 2.11
C ASP A 101 -4.39 21.03 0.94
N SER A 102 -5.24 20.02 1.15
CA SER A 102 -5.88 19.32 0.04
C SER A 102 -7.36 19.04 0.27
N PRO A 103 -8.15 18.93 -0.80
CA PRO A 103 -9.51 18.42 -0.70
C PRO A 103 -9.53 17.00 -0.15
N ILE A 104 -10.61 16.64 0.57
CA ILE A 104 -10.84 15.30 1.14
C ILE A 104 -10.73 14.19 0.07
N SER A 105 -10.94 14.51 -1.22
CA SER A 105 -10.74 13.57 -2.33
C SER A 105 -9.33 12.97 -2.43
N LYS A 106 -8.31 13.57 -1.80
CA LYS A 106 -6.95 12.98 -1.79
C LYS A 106 -6.85 11.64 -1.05
N TYR A 107 -7.78 11.31 -0.15
CA TYR A 107 -7.78 10.00 0.53
C TYR A 107 -8.12 8.83 -0.39
N VAL A 108 -8.64 9.09 -1.59
CA VAL A 108 -8.99 8.07 -2.58
C VAL A 108 -7.73 7.57 -3.32
N PHE A 109 -6.59 8.25 -3.16
CA PHE A 109 -5.33 7.83 -3.80
C PHE A 109 -4.67 6.69 -3.04
N TYR A 110 -4.21 5.69 -3.79
CA TYR A 110 -3.53 4.50 -3.26
C TYR A 110 -2.30 4.82 -2.42
N THR A 111 -1.58 5.90 -2.78
CA THR A 111 -0.42 6.37 -2.02
C THR A 111 -0.78 6.71 -0.57
N ILE A 112 -1.94 7.35 -0.34
CA ILE A 112 -2.41 7.72 1.00
C ILE A 112 -2.84 6.47 1.78
N TRP A 113 -3.45 5.50 1.10
CA TRP A 113 -3.79 4.20 1.70
C TRP A 113 -2.53 3.49 2.20
N ASN A 114 -1.51 3.34 1.34
CA ASN A 114 -0.24 2.75 1.73
C ASN A 114 0.41 3.52 2.90
N PHE A 115 0.49 4.85 2.79
CA PHE A 115 1.15 5.68 3.80
C PHE A 115 0.43 5.63 5.16
N THR A 116 -0.90 5.57 5.17
CA THR A 116 -1.70 5.39 6.39
C THR A 116 -1.48 4.02 7.02
N THR A 117 -1.43 2.96 6.21
CA THR A 117 -1.13 1.61 6.71
C THR A 117 0.32 1.52 7.25
N GLN A 118 1.26 2.26 6.65
CA GLN A 118 2.62 2.41 7.18
C GLN A 118 2.66 3.09 8.55
N ILE A 119 1.85 4.13 8.75
CA ILE A 119 1.67 4.78 10.07
C ILE A 119 1.09 3.80 11.07
N ALA A 120 0.06 3.04 10.69
CA ALA A 120 -0.54 2.02 11.55
C ALA A 120 0.50 0.98 12.00
N PHE A 121 1.33 0.48 11.08
CA PHE A 121 2.43 -0.42 11.41
C PHE A 121 3.38 0.18 12.45
N LEU A 122 3.80 1.43 12.28
CA LEU A 122 4.70 2.11 13.22
C LEU A 122 4.07 2.26 14.59
N VAL A 123 2.79 2.66 14.66
CA VAL A 123 2.04 2.77 15.93
C VAL A 123 2.01 1.44 16.66
N PHE A 124 1.57 0.37 15.99
CA PHE A 124 1.50 -0.96 16.59
C PHE A 124 2.89 -1.48 17.00
N SER A 125 3.91 -1.27 16.16
CA SER A 125 5.29 -1.67 16.48
C SER A 125 5.87 -0.94 17.69
N ILE A 126 5.55 0.34 17.87
CA ILE A 126 5.94 1.13 19.05
C ILE A 126 5.21 0.61 20.29
N LEU A 127 3.89 0.42 20.23
CA LEU A 127 3.10 -0.11 21.34
C LEU A 127 3.65 -1.45 21.83
N HIS A 128 3.92 -2.37 20.91
CA HIS A 128 4.54 -3.67 21.23
C HIS A 128 5.91 -3.52 21.90
N SER A 129 6.76 -2.65 21.37
CA SER A 129 8.09 -2.40 21.94
C SER A 129 8.00 -1.81 23.35
N LEU A 130 7.04 -0.91 23.60
CA LEU A 130 6.80 -0.32 24.92
C LEU A 130 6.27 -1.35 25.92
N VAL A 131 5.29 -2.17 25.51
CA VAL A 131 4.76 -3.26 26.36
C VAL A 131 5.87 -4.20 26.78
N HIS A 132 6.70 -4.70 25.85
CA HIS A 132 7.82 -5.58 26.20
C HIS A 132 8.88 -4.90 27.08
N LEU A 133 9.16 -3.61 26.89
CA LEU A 133 10.10 -2.87 27.74
C LEU A 133 9.57 -2.64 29.15
N CYS A 134 8.27 -2.38 29.30
CA CYS A 134 7.61 -2.24 30.60
C CYS A 134 7.51 -3.59 31.31
N SER A 135 7.08 -4.63 30.60
CA SER A 135 6.94 -6.00 31.12
C SER A 135 8.28 -6.62 31.50
N SER A 136 9.39 -6.27 30.82
CA SER A 136 10.73 -6.73 31.21
C SER A 136 11.23 -6.15 32.53
N LYS A 137 10.63 -5.07 33.03
CA LYS A 137 11.00 -4.43 34.32
C LYS A 137 10.12 -4.85 35.49
N SER A 138 8.89 -5.29 35.21
CA SER A 138 8.02 -5.92 36.21
C SER A 138 8.22 -7.43 36.20
N ILE A 139 7.99 -8.08 37.35
CA ILE A 139 7.97 -9.53 37.65
C ILE A 139 7.64 -10.42 36.43
N PRO A 140 8.23 -11.63 36.27
CA PRO A 140 8.01 -12.52 35.12
C PRO A 140 6.53 -12.63 34.77
N SER A 141 6.16 -12.04 33.63
CA SER A 141 4.79 -11.95 33.17
C SER A 141 4.30 -13.31 32.72
N ASN A 142 3.14 -13.75 33.21
CA ASN A 142 2.30 -14.78 32.60
C ASN A 142 1.73 -14.30 31.25
N HIS A 143 2.57 -13.80 30.34
CA HIS A 143 2.11 -13.37 29.02
C HIS A 143 1.74 -14.62 28.23
N ASP A 144 0.48 -14.72 27.79
CA ASP A 144 0.03 -15.84 26.98
C ASP A 144 0.84 -15.88 25.68
N PRO A 145 1.71 -16.89 25.48
CA PRO A 145 2.56 -16.98 24.30
C PRO A 145 1.75 -17.04 23.00
N ASN A 146 0.48 -17.44 23.06
CA ASN A 146 -0.40 -17.43 21.90
C ASN A 146 -0.81 -16.00 21.48
N HIS A 147 -1.06 -15.11 22.45
CA HIS A 147 -1.44 -13.73 22.16
C HIS A 147 -0.29 -12.97 21.49
N ASP A 148 0.93 -13.13 22.02
CA ASP A 148 2.15 -12.57 21.44
C ASP A 148 2.39 -13.10 20.02
N GLY A 149 2.15 -14.40 19.81
CA GLY A 149 2.24 -15.03 18.50
C GLY A 149 1.30 -14.41 17.46
N ILE A 150 0.03 -14.19 17.82
CA ILE A 150 -0.98 -13.59 16.93
C ILE A 150 -0.61 -12.13 16.60
N TYR A 151 -0.23 -11.35 17.62
CA TYR A 151 0.12 -9.95 17.44
C TYR A 151 1.36 -9.79 16.56
N ARG A 152 2.41 -10.58 16.81
CA ARG A 152 3.62 -10.59 15.97
C ARG A 152 3.29 -11.01 14.54
N ARG A 153 2.39 -11.99 14.33
CA ARG A 153 1.94 -12.38 12.99
C ARG A 153 1.23 -11.22 12.29
N PHE A 154 0.36 -10.50 12.98
CA PHE A 154 -0.31 -9.32 12.44
C PHE A 154 0.70 -8.25 12.00
N LEU A 155 1.65 -7.89 12.89
CA LEU A 155 2.72 -6.94 12.56
C LEU A 155 3.56 -7.38 11.35
N ASN A 156 3.92 -8.66 11.29
CA ASN A 156 4.71 -9.22 10.20
C ASN A 156 3.99 -9.10 8.85
N VAL A 157 2.69 -9.45 8.81
CA VAL A 157 1.88 -9.30 7.58
C VAL A 157 1.77 -7.82 7.19
N LEU A 158 1.51 -6.95 8.17
CA LEU A 158 1.37 -5.52 7.92
C LEU A 158 2.67 -4.92 7.36
N PHE A 159 3.80 -5.29 7.93
CA PHE A 159 5.11 -4.89 7.43
C PHE A 159 5.37 -5.42 6.03
N ASP A 160 5.15 -6.70 5.78
CA ASP A 160 5.39 -7.34 4.47
C ASP A 160 4.60 -6.68 3.35
N VAL A 161 3.31 -6.43 3.58
CA VAL A 161 2.41 -5.79 2.61
C VAL A 161 2.85 -4.35 2.35
N THR A 162 3.08 -3.56 3.40
CA THR A 162 3.45 -2.14 3.26
C THR A 162 4.87 -1.95 2.71
N PHE A 163 5.80 -2.85 3.03
CA PHE A 163 7.17 -2.80 2.51
C PHE A 163 7.21 -3.10 1.02
N ALA A 164 6.52 -4.15 0.56
CA ALA A 164 6.39 -4.44 -0.86
C ALA A 164 5.66 -3.30 -1.61
N THR A 165 4.58 -2.78 -1.02
CA THR A 165 3.80 -1.68 -1.61
C THR A 165 4.63 -0.40 -1.72
N ALA A 166 5.52 -0.10 -0.76
CA ALA A 166 6.41 1.06 -0.84
C ALA A 166 7.26 1.04 -2.11
N PHE A 167 7.84 -0.10 -2.49
CA PHE A 167 8.58 -0.21 -3.75
C PHE A 167 7.70 0.05 -4.97
N VAL A 168 6.47 -0.49 -4.99
CA VAL A 168 5.52 -0.26 -6.09
C VAL A 168 5.19 1.23 -6.20
N VAL A 169 4.90 1.90 -5.08
CA VAL A 169 4.57 3.33 -5.06
C VAL A 169 5.73 4.18 -5.58
N VAL A 170 6.97 3.89 -5.17
CA VAL A 170 8.16 4.58 -5.69
C VAL A 170 8.29 4.36 -7.19
N LEU A 171 8.25 3.11 -7.68
CA LEU A 171 8.40 2.85 -9.12
C LEU A 171 7.29 3.54 -9.93
N VAL A 172 6.03 3.39 -9.54
CA VAL A 172 4.90 3.95 -10.29
C VAL A 172 4.93 5.47 -10.26
N PHE A 173 5.24 6.08 -9.11
CA PHE A 173 5.31 7.53 -9.04
C PHE A 173 6.43 8.07 -9.93
N TRP A 174 7.67 7.62 -9.75
CA TRP A 174 8.80 8.18 -10.47
C TRP A 174 8.87 7.74 -11.93
N GLY A 175 8.35 6.56 -12.27
CA GLY A 175 8.40 6.01 -13.63
C GLY A 175 7.20 6.37 -14.50
N ILE A 176 6.02 6.62 -13.92
CA ILE A 176 4.77 6.78 -14.68
C ILE A 176 4.05 8.10 -14.35
N VAL A 177 3.92 8.44 -13.07
CA VAL A 177 3.05 9.56 -12.65
C VAL A 177 3.79 10.90 -12.66
N TYR A 178 5.05 10.93 -12.23
CA TYR A 178 5.82 12.16 -12.06
C TYR A 178 6.17 12.77 -13.42
N LYS A 179 5.71 14.00 -13.63
CA LYS A 179 6.02 14.78 -14.82
C LYS A 179 6.66 16.09 -14.36
N PRO A 180 7.99 16.26 -14.52
CA PRO A 180 8.70 17.44 -14.01
C PRO A 180 8.10 18.78 -14.45
N ALA A 181 7.51 18.82 -15.65
CA ALA A 181 6.89 20.01 -16.21
C ALA A 181 5.57 20.43 -15.53
N THR A 182 4.88 19.51 -14.85
CA THR A 182 3.52 19.74 -14.32
C THR A 182 3.33 19.33 -12.86
N THR A 183 4.27 18.56 -12.30
CA THR A 183 4.18 18.06 -10.92
C THR A 183 5.04 18.89 -9.98
N HIS A 184 4.39 19.63 -9.10
CA HIS A 184 5.08 20.33 -8.02
C HIS A 184 5.56 19.33 -6.96
N LEU A 185 6.88 19.18 -6.82
CA LEU A 185 7.49 18.27 -5.86
C LEU A 185 7.73 19.00 -4.53
N ASP A 186 6.72 19.01 -3.67
CA ASP A 186 6.90 19.46 -2.29
C ASP A 186 7.54 18.37 -1.41
N TRP A 187 7.98 18.74 -0.21
CA TRP A 187 8.65 17.84 0.72
C TRP A 187 7.75 16.69 1.20
N THR A 188 6.43 16.89 1.33
CA THR A 188 5.49 15.83 1.71
C THR A 188 5.33 14.81 0.60
N THR A 189 5.26 15.28 -0.65
CA THR A 189 5.22 14.46 -1.85
C THR A 189 6.50 13.62 -1.96
N ALA A 190 7.67 14.22 -1.72
CA ALA A 190 8.93 13.48 -1.68
C ALA A 190 8.98 12.41 -0.57
N ILE A 191 8.33 12.64 0.58
CA ILE A 191 8.27 11.65 1.66
C ILE A 191 7.42 10.46 1.26
N VAL A 192 6.18 10.67 0.80
CA VAL A 192 5.25 9.57 0.51
C VAL A 192 5.64 8.76 -0.74
N HIS A 193 6.49 9.32 -1.60
CA HIS A 193 6.92 8.70 -2.86
C HIS A 193 8.41 8.32 -2.93
N LEU A 194 9.22 8.54 -1.89
CA LEU A 194 10.61 8.10 -1.87
C LEU A 194 11.15 7.88 -0.46
N ALA A 195 11.08 8.90 0.41
CA ALA A 195 11.72 8.83 1.71
C ALA A 195 11.13 7.71 2.58
N ASN A 196 9.83 7.43 2.45
CA ASN A 196 9.19 6.33 3.16
C ASN A 196 9.83 4.97 2.86
N LEU A 197 10.17 4.69 1.60
CA LEU A 197 10.84 3.45 1.20
C LEU A 197 12.23 3.37 1.82
N VAL A 198 13.02 4.46 1.77
CA VAL A 198 14.36 4.51 2.37
C VAL A 198 14.28 4.22 3.88
N LEU A 199 13.35 4.87 4.58
CA LEU A 199 13.14 4.66 6.02
C LEU A 199 12.67 3.23 6.33
N TYR A 200 11.83 2.63 5.48
CA TYR A 200 11.40 1.25 5.62
C TYR A 200 12.51 0.23 5.34
N VAL A 201 13.43 0.53 4.41
CA VAL A 201 14.64 -0.29 4.19
C VAL A 201 15.55 -0.25 5.42
N ILE A 202 15.68 0.92 6.08
CA ILE A 202 16.42 1.03 7.34
C ILE A 202 15.71 0.25 8.46
N GLU A 203 14.39 0.40 8.61
CA GLU A 203 13.57 -0.40 9.56
C GLU A 203 13.79 -1.90 9.33
N PHE A 204 13.70 -2.35 8.06
CA PHE A 204 13.96 -3.72 7.67
C PHE A 204 15.38 -4.17 8.02
N ALA A 205 16.40 -3.33 7.83
CA ALA A 205 17.78 -3.70 8.17
C ALA A 205 17.99 -3.84 9.68
N LEU A 206 17.37 -2.96 10.48
CA LEU A 206 17.60 -2.88 11.92
C LEU A 206 16.79 -3.92 12.71
N ASN A 207 15.58 -4.27 12.26
CA ASN A 207 14.72 -5.24 12.96
C ASN A 207 15.17 -6.71 12.76
N ASP A 208 14.51 -7.64 13.43
CA ASP A 208 14.68 -9.11 13.31
C ASP A 208 13.77 -9.72 12.24
N HIS A 209 12.85 -8.92 11.69
CA HIS A 209 11.85 -9.39 10.76
C HIS A 209 12.44 -9.77 9.39
N VAL A 210 11.88 -10.81 8.79
CA VAL A 210 12.12 -11.21 7.40
C VAL A 210 10.80 -11.58 6.76
N THR A 211 10.66 -11.22 5.49
CA THR A 211 9.44 -11.39 4.74
C THR A 211 9.04 -12.86 4.62
N GLN A 212 7.75 -13.10 4.79
CA GLN A 212 7.17 -14.42 4.83
C GLN A 212 6.30 -14.65 3.60
N LEU A 213 6.50 -15.77 2.89
CA LEU A 213 5.67 -16.11 1.73
C LEU A 213 4.17 -16.23 2.08
N THR A 214 3.85 -16.52 3.35
CA THR A 214 2.48 -16.52 3.90
C THR A 214 1.81 -15.15 3.86
N SER A 215 2.56 -14.06 3.68
CA SER A 215 2.01 -12.72 3.53
C SER A 215 1.61 -12.40 2.08
N LEU A 216 2.01 -13.22 1.09
CA LEU A 216 1.76 -12.98 -0.34
C LEU A 216 0.27 -12.79 -0.67
N PRO A 217 -0.67 -13.62 -0.17
CA PRO A 217 -2.08 -13.40 -0.49
C PRO A 217 -2.59 -12.05 0.01
N PHE A 218 -2.08 -11.54 1.14
CA PHE A 218 -2.42 -10.20 1.62
C PHE A 218 -1.83 -9.09 0.73
N ALA A 219 -0.61 -9.29 0.22
CA ALA A 219 0.01 -8.37 -0.73
C ALA A 219 -0.72 -8.31 -2.08
N ILE A 220 -1.41 -9.39 -2.48
CA ILE A 220 -2.29 -9.42 -3.66
C ILE A 220 -3.67 -8.80 -3.34
N LEU A 221 -4.23 -9.11 -2.16
CA LEU A 221 -5.52 -8.58 -1.73
C LEU A 221 -5.50 -7.06 -1.58
N TRP A 222 -4.41 -6.48 -1.10
CA TRP A 222 -4.31 -5.05 -0.85
C TRP A 222 -4.62 -4.16 -2.08
N PRO A 223 -3.93 -4.30 -3.22
CA PRO A 223 -4.29 -3.56 -4.44
C PRO A 223 -5.63 -4.02 -5.02
N THR A 224 -6.05 -5.28 -4.82
CA THR A 224 -7.35 -5.79 -5.30
C THR A 224 -8.51 -5.09 -4.60
N VAL A 225 -8.41 -4.91 -3.29
CA VAL A 225 -9.38 -4.16 -2.46
C VAL A 225 -9.41 -2.71 -2.91
N TYR A 226 -8.23 -2.09 -3.09
CA TYR A 226 -8.17 -0.72 -3.60
C TYR A 226 -8.88 -0.56 -4.95
N CYS A 227 -8.54 -1.39 -5.94
CA CYS A 227 -9.16 -1.36 -7.25
C CYS A 227 -10.68 -1.51 -7.16
N SER A 228 -11.16 -2.46 -6.35
CA SER A 228 -12.59 -2.69 -6.14
C SER A 228 -13.29 -1.48 -5.54
N LEU A 229 -12.68 -0.83 -4.54
CA LEU A 229 -13.26 0.35 -3.89
C LEU A 229 -13.23 1.59 -4.77
N THR A 230 -12.21 1.76 -5.60
CA THR A 230 -12.14 2.82 -6.60
C THR A 230 -13.18 2.61 -7.69
N TRP A 231 -13.38 1.36 -8.14
CA TRP A 231 -14.43 0.99 -9.08
C TRP A 231 -15.83 1.32 -8.54
N VAL A 232 -16.12 0.90 -7.30
CA VAL A 232 -17.39 1.27 -6.64
C VAL A 232 -17.49 2.78 -6.50
N GLY A 233 -16.40 3.43 -6.08
CA GLY A 233 -16.31 4.87 -5.89
C GLY A 233 -16.72 5.67 -7.12
N TYR A 234 -16.30 5.25 -8.32
CA TYR A 234 -16.69 5.86 -9.60
C TYR A 234 -18.21 6.03 -9.72
N PHE A 235 -18.97 4.99 -9.35
CA PHE A 235 -20.43 4.98 -9.44
C PHE A 235 -21.15 5.59 -8.23
N THR A 236 -20.45 5.85 -7.11
CA THR A 236 -21.10 6.23 -5.85
C THR A 236 -20.67 7.58 -5.26
N TYR A 237 -19.37 7.82 -5.05
CA TYR A 237 -18.89 8.97 -4.26
C TYR A 237 -17.75 9.75 -4.94
N LEU A 238 -17.37 9.35 -6.15
CA LEU A 238 -16.38 10.03 -6.98
C LEU A 238 -17.02 10.72 -8.19
N ASP A 239 -18.35 10.72 -8.32
CA ASP A 239 -19.08 11.44 -9.37
C ASP A 239 -18.55 11.17 -10.80
N GLY A 240 -18.24 9.91 -11.12
CA GLY A 240 -17.72 9.52 -12.43
C GLY A 240 -16.24 9.89 -12.67
N TRP A 241 -15.47 10.18 -11.62
CA TRP A 241 -14.04 10.49 -11.71
C TRP A 241 -13.14 9.34 -11.24
N TRP A 242 -11.97 9.20 -11.88
CA TRP A 242 -10.95 8.23 -11.52
C TRP A 242 -9.77 8.88 -10.77
N PRO A 243 -9.32 8.32 -9.64
CA PRO A 243 -8.15 8.81 -8.91
C PRO A 243 -6.88 8.85 -9.74
N TYR A 244 -6.74 7.87 -10.63
CA TYR A 244 -5.62 7.79 -11.56
C TYR A 244 -6.16 7.74 -12.97
N ASP A 245 -5.70 8.66 -13.81
CA ASP A 245 -6.03 8.74 -15.23
C ASP A 245 -5.79 7.40 -15.97
N ALA A 246 -4.74 6.66 -15.58
CA ALA A 246 -4.43 5.34 -16.15
C ALA A 246 -5.47 4.25 -15.80
N MET A 247 -6.30 4.45 -14.78
CA MET A 247 -7.37 3.52 -14.39
C MET A 247 -8.67 3.77 -15.16
N ASP A 248 -8.75 4.82 -15.97
CA ASP A 248 -9.96 5.16 -16.70
C ASP A 248 -10.39 4.05 -17.67
N LEU A 249 -11.53 3.42 -17.39
CA LEU A 249 -12.07 2.31 -18.16
C LEU A 249 -12.47 2.71 -19.59
N ALA A 250 -12.61 4.01 -19.90
CA ALA A 250 -12.77 4.49 -21.27
C ALA A 250 -11.52 4.26 -22.14
N LYS A 251 -10.36 3.94 -21.55
CA LYS A 251 -9.12 3.69 -22.28
C LYS A 251 -8.96 2.22 -22.64
N PRO A 252 -8.61 1.87 -23.89
CA PRO A 252 -8.49 0.48 -24.33
C PRO A 252 -7.54 -0.39 -23.49
N HIS A 253 -6.51 0.22 -22.90
CA HIS A 253 -5.49 -0.48 -22.11
C HIS A 253 -5.79 -0.55 -20.61
N ALA A 254 -6.94 -0.04 -20.14
CA ALA A 254 -7.26 0.04 -18.72
C ALA A 254 -7.16 -1.32 -18.00
N PRO A 255 -7.67 -2.46 -18.52
CA PRO A 255 -7.52 -3.74 -17.82
C PRO A 255 -6.05 -4.11 -17.53
N PHE A 256 -5.12 -3.77 -18.42
CA PHE A 256 -3.69 -4.01 -18.19
C PHE A 256 -3.15 -3.17 -17.02
N VAL A 257 -3.65 -1.95 -16.81
CA VAL A 257 -3.26 -1.13 -15.66
C VAL A 257 -3.81 -1.74 -14.37
N TRP A 258 -5.07 -2.14 -14.36
CA TRP A 258 -5.73 -2.70 -13.17
C TRP A 258 -5.04 -3.99 -12.70
N PHE A 259 -4.83 -4.96 -13.60
CA PHE A 259 -4.10 -6.19 -13.26
C PHE A 259 -2.59 -5.98 -13.15
N GLY A 260 -2.04 -5.00 -13.86
CA GLY A 260 -0.64 -4.61 -13.79
C GLY A 260 -0.23 -4.09 -12.41
N ILE A 261 -1.11 -3.33 -11.75
CA ILE A 261 -0.89 -2.91 -10.35
C ILE A 261 -0.79 -4.14 -9.44
N ILE A 262 -1.69 -5.12 -9.58
CA ILE A 262 -1.67 -6.35 -8.77
C ILE A 262 -0.39 -7.16 -9.06
N LEU A 263 -0.02 -7.30 -10.33
CA LEU A 263 1.20 -7.99 -10.74
C LEU A 263 2.46 -7.30 -10.20
N ALA A 264 2.50 -5.96 -10.21
CA ALA A 264 3.61 -5.20 -9.64
C ALA A 264 3.80 -5.53 -8.15
N HIS A 265 2.71 -5.69 -7.38
CA HIS A 265 2.80 -6.10 -5.98
C HIS A 265 3.39 -7.51 -5.83
N VAL A 266 3.02 -8.46 -6.70
CA VAL A 266 3.62 -9.80 -6.69
C VAL A 266 5.12 -9.75 -6.98
N ILE A 267 5.53 -8.98 -7.99
CA ILE A 267 6.95 -8.82 -8.36
C ILE A 267 7.75 -8.21 -7.21
N TYR A 268 7.26 -7.11 -6.64
CA TYR A 268 7.96 -6.41 -5.56
C TYR A 268 7.91 -7.13 -4.22
N PHE A 269 6.87 -7.94 -3.98
CA PHE A 269 6.89 -8.92 -2.90
C PHE A 269 7.97 -9.99 -3.11
N GLY A 270 8.19 -10.43 -4.35
CA GLY A 270 9.35 -11.25 -4.71
C GLY A 270 10.68 -10.58 -4.35
N LEU A 271 10.82 -9.27 -4.60
CA LEU A 271 12.01 -8.52 -4.20
C LEU A 271 12.20 -8.50 -2.67
N THR A 272 11.15 -8.29 -1.88
CA THR A 272 11.28 -8.30 -0.40
C THR A 272 11.67 -9.68 0.14
N LEU A 273 11.23 -10.77 -0.51
CA LEU A 273 11.72 -12.12 -0.23
C LEU A 273 13.21 -12.28 -0.55
N LEU A 274 13.69 -11.72 -1.68
CA LEU A 274 15.12 -11.73 -2.04
C LEU A 274 15.98 -10.92 -1.06
N LEU A 275 15.50 -9.75 -0.63
CA LEU A 275 16.15 -8.95 0.41
C LEU A 275 16.20 -9.71 1.73
N SER A 276 15.13 -10.42 2.08
CA SER A 276 15.06 -11.27 3.28
C SER A 276 16.03 -12.44 3.24
N HIS A 277 16.16 -13.08 2.09
CA HIS A 277 17.17 -14.13 1.90
C HIS A 277 18.60 -13.59 2.03
N SER A 278 18.86 -12.40 1.48
CA SER A 278 20.15 -11.72 1.63
C SER A 278 20.45 -11.36 3.09
N LYS A 279 19.46 -10.80 3.81
CA LYS A 279 19.57 -10.48 5.24
C LYS A 279 19.91 -11.71 6.09
N ARG A 280 19.30 -12.86 5.81
CA ARG A 280 19.61 -14.14 6.51
C ARG A 280 21.02 -14.62 6.25
N ARG A 281 21.48 -14.55 5.00
CA ARG A 281 22.86 -14.92 4.65
C ARG A 281 23.87 -14.07 5.42
N VAL A 282 23.63 -12.77 5.52
CA VAL A 282 24.47 -11.86 6.33
C VAL A 282 24.45 -12.29 7.80
N TYR A 283 23.26 -12.55 8.37
CA TYR A 283 23.13 -12.96 9.77
C TYR A 283 23.88 -14.28 10.07
N SER A 284 23.67 -15.31 9.24
CA SER A 284 24.33 -16.63 9.40
C SER A 284 25.86 -16.58 9.33
N LYS A 285 26.44 -15.63 8.59
CA LYS A 285 27.89 -15.44 8.52
C LYS A 285 28.48 -14.83 9.79
N HIS A 286 27.69 -14.03 10.52
CA HIS A 286 28.11 -13.39 11.76
C HIS A 286 27.88 -14.30 12.98
N GLU A 287 26.96 -15.26 12.91
CA GLU A 287 26.80 -16.37 13.87
C GLU A 287 27.82 -17.50 13.66
N LYS A 288 29.12 -17.18 13.47
CA LYS A 288 30.14 -18.23 13.62
C LYS A 288 30.02 -18.82 15.04
N PRO A 289 30.05 -20.14 15.20
CA PRO A 289 29.89 -20.76 16.51
C PRO A 289 30.98 -20.24 17.43
N ALA A 290 30.56 -19.64 18.55
CA ALA A 290 31.43 -19.43 19.69
C ALA A 290 31.89 -20.81 20.16
N GLY A 291 33.12 -21.18 19.81
CA GLY A 291 33.85 -22.32 20.36
C GLY A 291 33.17 -23.69 20.20
N VAL A 292 33.60 -24.45 19.19
CA VAL A 292 33.81 -25.88 19.46
C VAL A 292 35.30 -25.98 19.84
N PRO A 293 35.64 -26.45 21.06
CA PRO A 293 37.02 -26.63 21.49
C PRO A 293 37.78 -27.61 20.57
#